data_AF-A2SPV0-F1
#
_entry.id   AF-A2SPV0-F1
#
_cell.length_a   1.000
_cell.length_b   1.000
_cell.length_c   1.000
_cell.angle_alpha   90.00
_cell.angle_beta   90.00
_cell.angle_gamma   90.00
#
_symmetry.space_group_name_H-M   'P 1'
#
loop_
_entity.id
_entity.type
_entity.pdbx_description
1 polymer ?
#
loop_
_entity_poly.entity_id
_entity_poly.type
_entity_poly.pdbx_seq_one_letter_code
_entity_poly.pdbx_strand_id
1 'polypeptide(L)'
;MKIICHAPREDIIQKNKTYHYIPMKKIIIPLLLAVIIILISCTGYYFFFLSTNPHITPDDTYTGNLTAEYTFPFKDGIVNLSVSVPASVYYGAQNTESKYLPYTKAGDLSFYADLTNDPLQEEMYTQILDQTETVRQSWDLTDDEYIELLATFVQSINYSSESDFRYPIETVIGEFGDCDDKSTLLAGLLTRSGYNAVLLIFEEESHATVGIRTNDSTAYPNAEGYSVIETTDYSYVTDRSFTFEDGASLNSTPVIVSVGTGDTTYTSGYQVEAILAYKDTADAKIDQLASETDTKTGNLESMGDTLTGYETRLTSLESLMNTAVSSYNSYIDLANAITKEQKKLNSDLNANKISYTEYSLEWEALEAEYAGYMELANEALDEYNAYYDEYQTLYAEYTSYYSTYSSAYTDYSGTIELQNGYVDIYNLIITEPYNRAYLYRTVLEATGL
;
A
#
# COMPACT_ATOMS: atom_id res chain seq x y z
N MET A 1 114.10 -53.33 9.28
CA MET A 1 114.84 -54.38 10.01
C MET A 1 114.64 -54.14 11.50
N LYS A 2 114.16 -55.18 12.22
CA LYS A 2 114.04 -55.31 13.69
C LYS A 2 113.01 -54.41 14.39
N ILE A 3 112.33 -54.79 15.46
CA ILE A 3 112.16 -56.04 16.22
C ILE A 3 110.88 -55.86 17.07
N ILE A 4 110.23 -56.98 17.35
CA ILE A 4 109.10 -57.22 18.27
C ILE A 4 109.43 -56.84 19.72
N CYS A 5 108.45 -56.41 20.52
CA CYS A 5 108.28 -56.88 21.91
C CYS A 5 106.88 -56.57 22.46
N HIS A 6 106.45 -57.43 23.39
CA HIS A 6 105.07 -57.79 23.74
C HIS A 6 104.60 -57.16 25.06
N ALA A 7 103.28 -56.86 25.12
CA ALA A 7 102.35 -56.90 26.28
C ALA A 7 102.54 -55.93 27.48
N PRO A 8 101.55 -55.77 28.38
CA PRO A 8 100.07 -55.73 28.27
C PRO A 8 99.44 -54.51 29.04
N ARG A 9 98.13 -54.24 28.90
CA ARG A 9 97.28 -53.63 29.96
C ARG A 9 95.79 -53.58 29.60
N GLU A 10 94.95 -54.06 30.51
CA GLU A 10 93.53 -53.71 30.63
C GLU A 10 93.39 -52.24 31.05
N ASP A 11 92.31 -51.57 30.62
CA ASP A 11 91.44 -50.76 31.49
C ASP A 11 90.28 -50.12 30.70
N ILE A 12 89.08 -50.25 31.27
CA ILE A 12 87.83 -49.64 30.83
C ILE A 12 87.88 -48.14 31.16
N ILE A 13 87.80 -47.27 30.14
CA ILE A 13 87.79 -45.81 30.32
C ILE A 13 86.47 -45.20 29.79
N GLN A 14 85.74 -44.57 30.70
CA GLN A 14 84.61 -43.67 30.44
C GLN A 14 85.01 -42.53 29.50
N LYS A 15 84.25 -42.32 28.42
CA LYS A 15 84.40 -41.16 27.53
C LYS A 15 83.71 -39.92 28.11
N ASN A 16 84.50 -38.97 28.59
CA ASN A 16 84.07 -37.58 28.78
C ASN A 16 84.10 -36.84 27.43
N LYS A 17 82.96 -36.32 26.98
CA LYS A 17 82.87 -35.36 25.87
C LYS A 17 82.88 -33.94 26.46
N THR A 18 83.89 -33.15 26.10
CA THR A 18 83.93 -31.69 26.31
C THR A 18 83.12 -30.98 25.22
N TYR A 19 82.07 -30.25 25.61
CA TYR A 19 81.31 -29.37 24.71
C TYR A 19 81.91 -27.95 24.77
N HIS A 20 82.22 -27.38 23.59
CA HIS A 20 82.59 -25.97 23.46
C HIS A 20 81.36 -25.10 23.74
N TYR A 21 81.40 -24.35 24.84
CA TYR A 21 80.34 -23.43 25.24
C TYR A 21 80.47 -22.13 24.44
N ILE A 22 79.69 -21.99 23.36
CA ILE A 22 79.45 -20.66 22.76
C ILE A 22 78.55 -19.92 23.76
N PRO A 23 78.92 -18.72 24.24
CA PRO A 23 78.11 -18.03 25.23
C PRO A 23 76.72 -17.76 24.65
N MET A 24 75.70 -18.43 25.19
CA MET A 24 74.29 -18.39 24.79
C MET A 24 73.78 -16.96 24.49
N LYS A 25 74.32 -15.94 25.18
CA LYS A 25 73.97 -14.53 24.95
C LYS A 25 74.31 -13.99 23.55
N LYS A 26 75.31 -14.54 22.83
CA LYS A 26 75.71 -14.04 21.51
C LYS A 26 74.80 -14.48 20.36
N ILE A 27 73.97 -15.52 20.55
CA ILE A 27 73.05 -16.05 19.52
C ILE A 27 71.59 -15.77 19.89
N ILE A 28 71.24 -15.78 21.18
CA ILE A 28 69.85 -15.61 21.64
C ILE A 28 69.34 -14.18 21.42
N ILE A 29 70.19 -13.16 21.63
CA ILE A 29 69.81 -11.75 21.48
C ILE A 29 69.44 -11.39 20.02
N PRO A 30 70.25 -11.71 18.98
CA PRO A 30 69.86 -11.40 17.60
C PRO A 30 68.64 -12.21 17.13
N LEU A 31 68.44 -13.43 17.65
CA LEU A 31 67.29 -14.27 17.29
C LEU A 31 65.98 -13.77 17.93
N LEU A 32 66.03 -13.27 19.17
CA LEU A 32 64.91 -12.56 19.81
C LEU A 32 64.57 -11.26 19.09
N LEU A 33 65.58 -10.48 18.67
CA LEU A 33 65.37 -9.27 17.88
C LEU A 33 64.73 -9.57 16.52
N ALA A 34 65.15 -10.63 15.82
CA ALA A 34 64.53 -11.04 14.56
C ALA A 34 63.07 -11.49 14.75
N VAL A 35 62.77 -12.23 15.81
CA VAL A 35 61.38 -12.63 16.13
C VAL A 35 60.53 -11.42 16.51
N ILE A 36 61.06 -10.46 17.27
CA ILE A 36 60.36 -9.22 17.59
C ILE A 36 60.11 -8.38 16.33
N ILE A 37 61.07 -8.29 15.40
CA ILE A 37 60.87 -7.58 14.12
C ILE A 37 59.83 -8.28 13.26
N ILE A 38 59.82 -9.62 13.22
CA ILE A 38 58.79 -10.39 12.51
C ILE A 38 57.42 -10.19 13.16
N LEU A 39 57.35 -10.21 14.49
CA LEU A 39 56.11 -9.96 15.22
C LEU A 39 55.63 -8.52 15.02
N ILE A 40 56.51 -7.52 15.05
CA ILE A 40 56.20 -6.11 14.76
C ILE A 40 55.81 -5.92 13.30
N SER A 41 56.40 -6.66 12.35
CA SER A 41 55.99 -6.63 10.95
C SER A 41 54.66 -7.33 10.72
N CYS A 42 54.37 -8.42 11.43
CA CYS A 42 53.09 -9.11 11.34
C CYS A 42 51.97 -8.32 12.03
N THR A 43 52.24 -7.72 13.20
CA THR A 43 51.29 -6.82 13.87
C THR A 43 51.17 -5.49 13.14
N GLY A 44 52.26 -4.95 12.59
CA GLY A 44 52.25 -3.75 11.75
C GLY A 44 51.53 -3.96 10.42
N TYR A 45 51.67 -5.13 9.79
CA TYR A 45 50.90 -5.54 8.61
C TYR A 45 49.42 -5.73 8.95
N TYR A 46 49.11 -6.36 10.10
CA TYR A 46 47.73 -6.45 10.62
C TYR A 46 47.13 -5.06 10.90
N PHE A 47 47.88 -4.16 11.55
CA PHE A 47 47.44 -2.78 11.83
C PHE A 47 47.31 -1.93 10.57
N PHE A 48 48.13 -2.16 9.54
CA PHE A 48 48.06 -1.43 8.27
C PHE A 48 46.79 -1.81 7.49
N PHE A 49 46.46 -3.11 7.40
CA PHE A 49 45.20 -3.58 6.80
C PHE A 49 43.96 -3.23 7.63
N LEU A 50 44.11 -3.05 8.94
CA LEU A 50 43.05 -2.55 9.82
C LEU A 50 42.88 -1.01 9.79
N SER A 51 43.66 -0.28 8.98
CA SER A 51 43.67 1.20 8.97
C SER A 51 43.37 1.86 7.62
N THR A 52 43.08 1.08 6.58
CA THR A 52 42.73 1.64 5.27
C THR A 52 41.22 1.79 5.15
N ASN A 53 40.77 3.01 4.84
CA ASN A 53 39.39 3.27 4.44
C ASN A 53 38.97 2.33 3.30
N PRO A 54 37.69 1.94 3.22
CA PRO A 54 37.22 1.08 2.13
C PRO A 54 37.54 1.73 0.78
N HIS A 55 38.17 0.98 -0.11
CA HIS A 55 38.47 1.39 -1.47
C HIS A 55 38.37 0.19 -2.41
N ILE A 56 37.66 0.37 -3.52
CA ILE A 56 37.48 -0.65 -4.55
C ILE A 56 38.85 -0.96 -5.17
N THR A 57 39.24 -2.23 -5.12
CA THR A 57 40.38 -2.73 -5.90
C THR A 57 39.84 -3.54 -7.08
N PRO A 58 40.04 -3.09 -8.34
CA PRO A 58 39.54 -3.83 -9.50
C PRO A 58 40.03 -5.27 -9.55
N ASP A 59 39.14 -6.18 -9.88
CA ASP A 59 39.47 -7.58 -10.15
C ASP A 59 39.58 -7.81 -11.67
N ASP A 60 40.79 -7.62 -12.18
CA ASP A 60 41.11 -7.75 -13.62
C ASP A 60 40.94 -9.18 -14.17
N THR A 61 40.60 -10.17 -13.34
CA THR A 61 40.22 -11.50 -13.83
C THR A 61 38.87 -11.49 -14.55
N TYR A 62 38.02 -10.50 -14.25
CA TYR A 62 36.75 -10.28 -14.91
C TYR A 62 36.89 -9.20 -15.98
N THR A 63 36.43 -9.49 -17.20
CA THR A 63 36.55 -8.59 -18.35
C THR A 63 35.20 -8.31 -18.99
N GLY A 64 35.11 -7.22 -19.76
CA GLY A 64 33.85 -6.76 -20.34
C GLY A 64 33.05 -5.89 -19.36
N ASN A 65 31.78 -5.70 -19.68
CA ASN A 65 30.87 -4.87 -18.90
C ASN A 65 29.69 -5.69 -18.38
N LEU A 66 29.16 -5.28 -17.23
CA LEU A 66 27.86 -5.70 -16.71
C LEU A 66 26.87 -4.58 -16.94
N THR A 67 25.60 -4.93 -17.11
CA THR A 67 24.51 -3.97 -17.37
C THR A 67 23.32 -4.27 -16.46
N ALA A 68 22.73 -3.22 -15.90
CA ALA A 68 21.44 -3.25 -15.20
C ALA A 68 20.43 -2.35 -15.91
N GLU A 69 19.16 -2.74 -15.90
CA GLU A 69 18.08 -2.06 -16.61
C GLU A 69 16.94 -1.77 -15.64
N TYR A 70 16.54 -0.51 -15.55
CA TYR A 70 15.48 -0.08 -14.65
C TYR A 70 14.29 0.45 -15.41
N THR A 71 13.10 0.07 -14.94
CA THR A 71 11.82 0.60 -15.40
C THR A 71 10.98 0.93 -14.18
N PHE A 72 10.67 2.21 -13.97
CA PHE A 72 9.92 2.66 -12.81
C PHE A 72 8.93 3.78 -13.16
N PRO A 73 7.80 3.89 -12.43
CA PRO A 73 6.86 4.98 -12.64
C PRO A 73 7.40 6.28 -12.07
N PHE A 74 7.13 7.40 -12.76
CA PHE A 74 7.37 8.73 -12.23
C PHE A 74 6.39 9.71 -12.86
N LYS A 75 5.70 10.52 -12.03
CA LYS A 75 4.56 11.33 -12.45
C LYS A 75 3.57 10.51 -13.30
N ASP A 76 3.18 11.00 -14.48
CA ASP A 76 2.22 10.36 -15.38
C ASP A 76 2.89 9.39 -16.39
N GLY A 77 4.16 9.04 -16.20
CA GLY A 77 4.97 8.31 -17.16
C GLY A 77 5.80 7.17 -16.56
N ILE A 78 6.56 6.51 -17.44
CA ILE A 78 7.52 5.46 -17.09
C ILE A 78 8.91 5.93 -17.50
N VAL A 79 9.87 5.85 -16.58
CA VAL A 79 11.28 6.15 -16.82
C VAL A 79 12.03 4.85 -17.02
N ASN A 80 12.94 4.83 -18.00
CA ASN A 80 13.83 3.70 -18.27
C ASN A 80 15.28 4.16 -18.18
N LEU A 81 16.11 3.43 -17.43
CA LEU A 81 17.55 3.70 -17.29
C LEU A 81 18.34 2.43 -17.60
N SER A 82 19.46 2.57 -18.32
CA SER A 82 20.42 1.50 -18.56
C SER A 82 21.77 1.91 -18.01
N VAL A 83 22.36 1.10 -17.14
CA VAL A 83 23.67 1.40 -16.52
C VAL A 83 24.65 0.29 -16.88
N SER A 84 25.78 0.64 -17.49
CA SER A 84 26.81 -0.32 -17.88
C SER A 84 28.15 0.00 -17.23
N VAL A 85 28.73 -0.92 -16.47
CA VAL A 85 30.00 -0.71 -15.77
C VAL A 85 31.01 -1.82 -16.07
N PRO A 86 32.32 -1.57 -15.96
CA PRO A 86 33.32 -2.63 -16.11
C PRO A 86 33.13 -3.75 -15.08
N ALA A 87 33.14 -5.00 -15.54
CA ALA A 87 32.99 -6.17 -14.67
C ALA A 87 34.09 -6.22 -13.59
N SER A 88 35.31 -5.80 -13.93
CA SER A 88 36.44 -5.75 -12.98
C SER A 88 36.18 -4.81 -11.79
N VAL A 89 35.46 -3.71 -11.98
CA VAL A 89 35.13 -2.78 -10.90
C VAL A 89 34.04 -3.35 -10.01
N TYR A 90 32.98 -3.91 -10.59
CA TYR A 90 31.89 -4.55 -9.82
C TYR A 90 32.39 -5.72 -8.97
N TYR A 91 33.11 -6.68 -9.59
CA TYR A 91 33.64 -7.82 -8.83
C TYR A 91 34.77 -7.41 -7.88
N GLY A 92 35.54 -6.37 -8.22
CA GLY A 92 36.47 -5.74 -7.30
C GLY A 92 35.78 -5.19 -6.05
N ALA A 93 34.64 -4.50 -6.22
CA ALA A 93 33.81 -4.01 -5.13
C ALA A 93 33.27 -5.16 -4.26
N GLN A 94 32.73 -6.21 -4.88
CA GLN A 94 32.27 -7.42 -4.17
C GLN A 94 33.38 -8.06 -3.32
N ASN A 95 34.57 -8.18 -3.89
CA ASN A 95 35.71 -8.85 -3.26
C ASN A 95 36.51 -7.95 -2.30
N THR A 96 36.10 -6.69 -2.09
CA THR A 96 36.82 -5.75 -1.21
C THR A 96 36.58 -6.11 0.27
N GLU A 97 37.48 -6.92 0.85
CA GLU A 97 37.36 -7.42 2.23
C GLU A 97 37.28 -6.30 3.30
N SER A 98 37.84 -5.12 3.04
CA SER A 98 37.85 -4.00 3.98
C SER A 98 36.45 -3.43 4.28
N LYS A 99 35.44 -3.73 3.45
CA LYS A 99 34.04 -3.35 3.73
C LYS A 99 33.35 -4.26 4.76
N TYR A 100 33.96 -5.42 5.08
CA TYR A 100 33.44 -6.43 6.01
C TYR A 100 34.20 -6.54 7.34
N LEU A 101 35.31 -5.81 7.50
CA LEU A 101 36.09 -5.87 8.72
C LEU A 101 35.25 -5.29 9.88
N PRO A 102 35.16 -5.99 11.03
CA PRO A 102 34.35 -5.56 12.17
C PRO A 102 34.97 -4.29 12.75
N TYR A 103 34.52 -3.14 12.27
CA TYR A 103 34.93 -1.87 12.81
C TYR A 103 34.26 -1.70 14.16
N THR A 104 35.04 -1.94 15.21
CA THR A 104 34.69 -1.65 16.59
C THR A 104 34.29 -0.18 16.69
N LYS A 105 33.01 0.09 16.99
CA LYS A 105 32.45 1.37 17.48
C LYS A 105 33.53 2.40 17.87
N ALA A 106 33.93 3.25 16.92
CA ALA A 106 34.79 4.41 17.15
C ALA A 106 34.72 5.43 15.98
N GLY A 107 33.54 5.99 15.71
CA GLY A 107 33.45 7.44 15.46
C GLY A 107 33.88 8.06 14.13
N ASP A 108 34.28 7.32 13.09
CA ASP A 108 34.47 7.93 11.77
C ASP A 108 33.31 7.59 10.83
N LEU A 109 32.34 8.49 10.80
CA LEU A 109 31.28 8.58 9.78
C LEU A 109 31.85 8.69 8.36
N SER A 110 33.18 8.85 8.21
CA SER A 110 33.87 8.81 6.93
C SER A 110 33.68 7.49 6.18
N PHE A 111 33.39 6.37 6.86
CA PHE A 111 33.15 5.08 6.19
C PHE A 111 32.08 5.16 5.10
N TYR A 112 30.90 5.70 5.41
CA TYR A 112 29.84 5.88 4.43
C TYR A 112 30.25 6.85 3.32
N ALA A 113 31.00 7.91 3.67
CA ALA A 113 31.51 8.86 2.68
C ALA A 113 32.56 8.21 1.75
N ASP A 114 33.41 7.32 2.25
CA ASP A 114 34.40 6.58 1.46
C ASP A 114 33.72 5.57 0.53
N LEU A 115 32.71 4.83 1.02
CA LEU A 115 31.88 3.96 0.18
C LEU A 115 31.13 4.74 -0.92
N THR A 116 30.58 5.91 -0.58
CA THR A 116 29.83 6.76 -1.52
C THR A 116 30.74 7.37 -2.59
N ASN A 117 31.99 7.68 -2.25
CA ASN A 117 32.88 8.52 -3.07
C ASN A 117 34.08 7.78 -3.62
N ASP A 118 34.05 6.45 -3.66
CA ASP A 118 35.10 5.70 -4.37
C ASP A 118 35.19 6.17 -5.84
N PRO A 119 36.36 6.64 -6.31
CA PRO A 119 36.50 7.21 -7.66
C PRO A 119 36.14 6.25 -8.79
N LEU A 120 36.17 4.94 -8.56
CA LEU A 120 35.84 3.94 -9.57
C LEU A 120 34.33 3.82 -9.83
N GLN A 121 33.50 4.50 -9.05
CA GLN A 121 32.04 4.53 -9.23
C GLN A 121 31.54 5.76 -9.99
N GLU A 122 32.41 6.74 -10.27
CA GLU A 122 31.99 8.00 -10.90
C GLU A 122 31.37 7.82 -12.29
N GLU A 123 31.83 6.83 -13.06
CA GLU A 123 31.24 6.52 -14.37
C GLU A 123 29.80 6.01 -14.24
N MET A 124 29.50 5.22 -13.20
CA MET A 124 28.14 4.76 -12.91
C MET A 124 27.24 5.93 -12.53
N TYR A 125 27.69 6.79 -11.61
CA TYR A 125 26.95 7.98 -11.22
C TYR A 125 26.67 8.89 -12.42
N THR A 126 27.68 9.15 -13.24
CA THR A 126 27.54 9.99 -14.45
C THR A 126 26.50 9.42 -15.41
N GLN A 127 26.51 8.11 -15.66
CA GLN A 127 25.51 7.46 -16.53
C GLN A 127 24.07 7.62 -16.03
N ILE A 128 23.85 7.46 -14.72
CA ILE A 128 22.52 7.63 -14.12
C ILE A 128 22.09 9.09 -14.21
N LEU A 129 22.98 10.02 -13.86
CA LEU A 129 22.70 11.46 -13.85
C LEU A 129 22.45 12.00 -15.26
N ASP A 130 23.22 11.60 -16.28
CA ASP A 130 23.01 12.06 -17.67
C ASP A 130 21.63 11.62 -18.22
N GLN A 131 21.20 10.39 -17.91
CA GLN A 131 19.91 9.87 -18.33
C GLN A 131 18.75 10.54 -17.59
N THR A 132 18.87 10.70 -16.27
CA THR A 132 17.84 11.37 -15.46
C THR A 132 17.75 12.86 -15.74
N GLU A 133 18.86 13.53 -16.07
CA GLU A 133 18.88 14.92 -16.54
C GLU A 133 18.19 15.07 -17.90
N THR A 134 18.33 14.07 -18.79
CA THR A 134 17.55 14.02 -20.05
C THR A 134 16.05 13.95 -19.76
N VAL A 135 15.63 13.13 -18.79
CA VAL A 135 14.23 13.08 -18.33
C VAL A 135 13.80 14.44 -17.79
N ARG A 136 14.59 15.02 -16.87
CA ARG A 136 14.38 16.34 -16.26
C ARG A 136 14.09 17.42 -17.30
N GLN A 137 14.94 17.52 -18.32
CA GLN A 137 14.79 18.51 -19.39
C GLN A 137 13.59 18.22 -20.29
N SER A 138 13.35 16.95 -20.62
CA SER A 138 12.25 16.57 -21.52
C SER A 138 10.86 16.75 -20.89
N TRP A 139 10.76 16.58 -19.57
CA TRP A 139 9.52 16.68 -18.81
C TRP A 139 9.38 18.01 -18.05
N ASP A 140 10.32 18.94 -18.26
CA ASP A 140 10.35 20.27 -17.63
C ASP A 140 10.25 20.20 -16.10
N LEU A 141 11.04 19.31 -15.49
CA LEU A 141 11.01 19.08 -14.06
C LEU A 141 11.69 20.23 -13.30
N THR A 142 11.04 20.64 -12.21
CA THR A 142 11.62 21.54 -11.20
C THR A 142 12.76 20.86 -10.42
N ASP A 143 13.50 21.62 -9.62
CA ASP A 143 14.55 21.07 -8.74
C ASP A 143 13.98 20.03 -7.75
N ASP A 144 12.84 20.35 -7.13
CA ASP A 144 12.16 19.43 -6.20
C ASP A 144 11.69 18.15 -6.91
N GLU A 145 11.14 18.26 -8.12
CA GLU A 145 10.73 17.08 -8.91
C GLU A 145 11.93 16.27 -9.39
N TYR A 146 13.10 16.89 -9.60
CA TYR A 146 14.31 16.15 -9.94
C TYR A 146 14.86 15.36 -8.73
N ILE A 147 14.78 15.91 -7.52
CA ILE A 147 15.06 15.16 -6.27
C ILE A 147 14.11 13.96 -6.18
N GLU A 148 12.81 14.17 -6.42
CA GLU A 148 11.78 13.13 -6.38
C GLU A 148 12.04 12.05 -7.45
N LEU A 149 12.51 12.41 -8.64
CA LEU A 149 12.90 11.45 -9.69
C LEU A 149 14.04 10.54 -9.23
N LEU A 150 15.11 11.12 -8.68
CA LEU A 150 16.26 10.37 -8.20
C LEU A 150 15.89 9.48 -7.00
N ALA A 151 15.06 9.99 -6.08
CA ALA A 151 14.52 9.21 -4.97
C ALA A 151 13.69 8.03 -5.47
N THR A 152 12.77 8.26 -6.41
CA THR A 152 11.89 7.23 -6.99
C THR A 152 12.70 6.15 -7.72
N PHE A 153 13.74 6.54 -8.46
CA PHE A 153 14.68 5.58 -9.06
C PHE A 153 15.28 4.65 -8.00
N VAL A 154 15.85 5.20 -6.92
CA VAL A 154 16.47 4.40 -5.87
C VAL A 154 15.43 3.56 -5.13
N GLN A 155 14.26 4.12 -4.83
CA GLN A 155 13.13 3.39 -4.24
C GLN A 155 12.71 2.18 -5.08
N SER A 156 12.81 2.27 -6.41
CA SER A 156 12.49 1.17 -7.34
C SER A 156 13.45 -0.03 -7.30
N ILE A 157 14.66 0.13 -6.74
CA ILE A 157 15.62 -0.97 -6.58
C ILE A 157 15.10 -1.95 -5.52
N ASN A 158 15.24 -3.26 -5.72
CA ASN A 158 14.65 -4.23 -4.78
C ASN A 158 15.26 -4.12 -3.38
N TYR A 159 14.42 -4.17 -2.34
CA TYR A 159 14.91 -4.26 -0.97
C TYR A 159 15.34 -5.69 -0.64
N SER A 160 16.54 -5.87 -0.07
CA SER A 160 17.02 -7.17 0.41
C SER A 160 18.01 -6.99 1.55
N SER A 161 17.78 -7.66 2.68
CA SER A 161 18.61 -7.58 3.89
C SER A 161 19.72 -8.65 3.92
N GLU A 162 20.25 -9.06 2.77
CA GLU A 162 21.42 -9.96 2.73
C GLU A 162 22.60 -9.23 3.39
N SER A 163 23.18 -9.83 4.44
CA SER A 163 23.85 -9.16 5.57
C SER A 163 25.22 -8.52 5.31
N ASP A 164 25.41 -7.87 4.17
CA ASP A 164 26.70 -7.41 3.67
C ASP A 164 26.59 -5.97 3.12
N PHE A 165 27.34 -5.01 3.68
CA PHE A 165 27.42 -3.65 3.14
C PHE A 165 27.88 -3.65 1.67
N ARG A 166 27.19 -2.87 0.83
CA ARG A 166 27.42 -2.80 -0.61
C ARG A 166 27.94 -1.42 -1.00
N TYR A 167 28.89 -1.39 -1.94
CA TYR A 167 29.16 -0.16 -2.66
C TYR A 167 27.95 0.19 -3.55
N PRO A 168 27.69 1.49 -3.82
CA PRO A 168 26.65 1.92 -4.76
C PRO A 168 26.65 1.17 -6.11
N ILE A 169 27.83 0.86 -6.66
CA ILE A 169 27.96 0.05 -7.89
C ILE A 169 27.44 -1.38 -7.76
N GLU A 170 27.56 -1.98 -6.58
CA GLU A 170 27.01 -3.30 -6.29
C GLU A 170 25.50 -3.26 -6.12
N THR A 171 24.95 -2.18 -5.55
CA THR A 171 23.51 -1.95 -5.40
C THR A 171 22.85 -1.75 -6.76
N VAL A 172 23.51 -0.99 -7.64
CA VAL A 172 23.00 -0.75 -9.00
C VAL A 172 23.08 -2.03 -9.84
N ILE A 173 24.26 -2.60 -10.02
CA ILE A 173 24.39 -3.78 -10.90
C ILE A 173 23.75 -5.04 -10.32
N GLY A 174 23.68 -5.14 -8.98
CA GLY A 174 22.98 -6.24 -8.31
C GLY A 174 21.46 -6.09 -8.33
N GLU A 175 20.93 -4.89 -8.61
CA GLU A 175 19.49 -4.56 -8.61
C GLU A 175 18.78 -4.82 -7.26
N PHE A 176 19.54 -4.79 -6.16
CA PHE A 176 19.04 -4.85 -4.78
C PHE A 176 19.96 -4.16 -3.78
N GLY A 177 19.41 -3.78 -2.62
CA GLY A 177 20.15 -3.33 -1.44
C GLY A 177 19.25 -3.17 -0.22
N ASP A 178 19.83 -3.02 0.96
CA ASP A 178 19.09 -2.68 2.18
C ASP A 178 18.97 -1.15 2.39
N CYS A 179 18.59 -0.72 3.60
CA CYS A 179 18.38 0.69 3.92
C CYS A 179 19.69 1.52 3.82
N ASP A 180 20.82 0.95 4.22
CA ASP A 180 22.13 1.60 4.18
C ASP A 180 22.61 1.73 2.72
N ASP A 181 22.51 0.64 1.96
CA ASP A 181 22.96 0.57 0.57
C ASP A 181 22.22 1.57 -0.33
N LYS A 182 20.88 1.57 -0.23
CA LYS A 182 20.01 2.43 -1.03
C LYS A 182 20.17 3.90 -0.63
N SER A 183 20.27 4.20 0.66
CA SER A 183 20.52 5.56 1.14
C SER A 183 21.87 6.11 0.67
N THR A 184 22.92 5.28 0.73
CA THR A 184 24.28 5.63 0.26
C THR A 184 24.27 5.99 -1.23
N LEU A 185 23.58 5.20 -2.06
CA LEU A 185 23.41 5.48 -3.49
C LEU A 185 22.68 6.81 -3.72
N LEU A 186 21.53 7.03 -3.07
CA LEU A 186 20.73 8.24 -3.26
C LEU A 186 21.48 9.50 -2.80
N ALA A 187 22.12 9.48 -1.63
CA ALA A 187 22.90 10.62 -1.15
C ALA A 187 24.05 10.96 -2.10
N GLY A 188 24.72 9.94 -2.67
CA GLY A 188 25.75 10.12 -3.69
C GLY A 188 25.24 10.77 -4.99
N LEU A 189 24.04 10.38 -5.46
CA LEU A 189 23.39 10.97 -6.63
C LEU A 189 22.99 12.44 -6.40
N LEU A 190 22.37 12.71 -5.25
CA LEU A 190 21.87 14.04 -4.90
C LEU A 190 23.00 15.05 -4.71
N THR A 191 24.06 14.68 -3.98
CA THR A 191 25.20 15.56 -3.75
C THR A 191 25.97 15.88 -5.04
N ARG A 192 26.13 14.90 -5.94
CA ARG A 192 26.71 15.12 -7.28
C ARG A 192 25.83 16.01 -8.17
N SER A 193 24.52 16.02 -7.93
CA SER A 193 23.56 16.93 -8.59
C SER A 193 23.49 18.32 -7.94
N GLY A 194 24.33 18.62 -6.94
CA GLY A 194 24.40 19.92 -6.27
C GLY A 194 23.40 20.13 -5.13
N TYR A 195 22.66 19.09 -4.73
CA TYR A 195 21.74 19.16 -3.61
C TYR A 195 22.46 19.03 -2.28
N ASN A 196 21.99 19.79 -1.29
CA ASN A 196 22.47 19.68 0.07
C ASN A 196 21.84 18.45 0.74
N ALA A 197 22.45 17.30 0.49
CA ALA A 197 22.02 16.01 0.99
C ALA A 197 23.08 15.35 1.89
N VAL A 198 22.61 14.57 2.86
CA VAL A 198 23.41 13.86 3.86
C VAL A 198 22.81 12.46 4.07
N LEU A 199 23.56 11.54 4.67
CA LEU A 199 22.95 10.35 5.26
C LEU A 199 22.49 10.65 6.68
N LEU A 200 21.36 10.06 7.05
CA LEU A 200 20.82 10.09 8.40
C LEU A 200 20.79 8.66 8.91
N ILE A 201 21.64 8.37 9.89
CA ILE A 201 21.78 7.05 10.50
C ILE A 201 21.07 7.04 11.85
N PHE A 202 20.05 6.19 11.97
CA PHE A 202 19.24 6.02 13.16
C PHE A 202 19.70 4.75 13.89
N GLU A 203 20.68 4.91 14.79
CA GLU A 203 21.31 3.78 15.47
C GLU A 203 20.33 2.96 16.34
N GLU A 204 19.30 3.60 16.90
CA GLU A 204 18.33 2.92 17.77
C GLU A 204 17.40 2.02 16.96
N GLU A 205 16.94 2.50 15.81
CA GLU A 205 16.09 1.77 14.87
C GLU A 205 16.87 0.85 13.92
N SER A 206 18.22 0.92 13.94
CA SER A 206 19.09 0.23 12.96
C SER A 206 18.67 0.51 11.52
N HIS A 207 18.43 1.79 11.22
CA HIS A 207 17.88 2.25 9.94
C HIS A 207 18.68 3.41 9.36
N ALA A 208 18.77 3.46 8.04
CA ALA A 208 19.40 4.56 7.31
C ALA A 208 18.43 5.18 6.31
N THR A 209 18.48 6.51 6.22
CA THR A 209 17.72 7.30 5.25
C THR A 209 18.61 8.40 4.68
N VAL A 210 18.09 9.14 3.70
CA VAL A 210 18.74 10.35 3.20
C VAL A 210 18.12 11.59 3.83
N GLY A 211 18.95 12.51 4.29
CA GLY A 211 18.55 13.84 4.69
C GLY A 211 18.68 14.81 3.52
N ILE A 212 17.62 15.57 3.21
CA ILE A 212 17.65 16.67 2.25
C ILE A 212 17.38 17.99 2.96
N ARG A 213 18.22 19.00 2.71
CA ARG A 213 18.07 20.29 3.40
C ARG A 213 16.74 20.93 3.04
N THR A 214 15.98 21.34 4.04
CA THR A 214 14.77 22.17 3.89
C THR A 214 14.92 23.47 4.70
N ASN A 215 14.05 24.44 4.43
CA ASN A 215 13.91 25.68 5.20
C ASN A 215 12.51 25.85 5.82
N ASP A 216 11.66 24.82 5.77
CA ASP A 216 10.29 24.83 6.29
C ASP A 216 10.12 23.90 7.52
N SER A 217 8.87 23.70 7.95
CA SER A 217 8.51 22.88 9.12
C SER A 217 8.71 21.38 8.92
N THR A 218 9.01 20.92 7.71
CA THR A 218 9.11 19.49 7.40
C THR A 218 10.42 18.86 7.86
N ALA A 219 11.38 19.66 8.33
CA ALA A 219 12.64 19.16 8.85
C ALA A 219 12.43 18.13 9.96
N TYR A 220 13.20 17.04 9.92
CA TYR A 220 13.19 16.04 10.98
C TYR A 220 13.75 16.66 12.28
N PRO A 221 13.08 16.51 13.45
CA PRO A 221 13.53 17.05 14.72
C PRO A 221 14.95 16.59 15.04
N ASN A 222 15.79 17.54 15.43
CA ASN A 222 17.19 17.30 15.75
C ASN A 222 18.06 16.82 14.57
N ALA A 223 17.57 16.88 13.33
CA ALA A 223 18.37 16.61 12.12
C ALA A 223 18.87 17.90 11.46
N GLU A 224 19.17 18.96 12.22
CA GLU A 224 19.83 20.19 11.75
C GLU A 224 19.25 20.87 10.47
N GLY A 225 17.92 20.76 10.26
CA GLY A 225 17.23 21.34 9.10
C GLY A 225 17.15 20.41 7.88
N TYR A 226 17.46 19.12 8.04
CA TYR A 226 17.24 18.09 7.03
C TYR A 226 15.89 17.41 7.22
N SER A 227 15.12 17.29 6.13
CA SER A 227 13.96 16.39 6.03
C SER A 227 14.42 15.01 5.59
N VAL A 228 13.66 13.97 5.94
CA VAL A 228 13.98 12.59 5.55
C VAL A 228 13.49 12.27 4.13
N ILE A 229 14.22 11.40 3.45
CA ILE A 229 13.78 10.67 2.26
C ILE A 229 13.96 9.19 2.59
N GLU A 230 12.85 8.49 2.71
CA GLU A 230 12.84 7.03 2.84
C GLU A 230 13.18 6.40 1.48
N THR A 231 14.03 5.37 1.49
CA THR A 231 14.55 4.74 0.27
C THR A 231 14.11 3.29 0.10
N THR A 232 13.58 2.65 1.15
CA THR A 232 13.21 1.22 1.08
C THR A 232 11.92 0.98 0.32
N ASP A 233 10.97 1.92 0.40
CA ASP A 233 9.68 1.90 -0.29
C ASP A 233 9.39 3.23 -1.01
N TYR A 234 8.48 3.18 -1.97
CA TYR A 234 7.94 4.38 -2.59
C TYR A 234 7.29 5.28 -1.55
N SER A 235 7.83 6.49 -1.40
CA SER A 235 7.42 7.43 -0.36
C SER A 235 7.71 8.87 -0.79
N TYR A 236 7.00 9.83 -0.19
CA TYR A 236 7.26 11.24 -0.44
C TYR A 236 8.55 11.69 0.25
N VAL A 237 9.23 12.64 -0.39
CA VAL A 237 10.24 13.45 0.31
C VAL A 237 9.55 14.11 1.51
N THR A 238 10.20 14.10 2.67
CA THR A 238 9.68 14.57 3.95
C THR A 238 8.63 13.69 4.62
N ASP A 239 8.23 12.54 4.06
CA ASP A 239 7.34 11.61 4.75
C ASP A 239 8.06 10.86 5.87
N ARG A 240 7.39 10.77 7.00
CA ARG A 240 7.87 10.25 8.30
C ARG A 240 6.84 9.34 8.93
N SER A 241 5.77 9.03 8.21
CA SER A 241 4.65 8.21 8.65
C SER A 241 4.88 6.71 8.44
N PHE A 242 6.02 6.33 7.84
CA PHE A 242 6.37 4.93 7.64
C PHE A 242 6.61 4.20 8.97
N THR A 243 6.29 2.90 8.95
CA THR A 243 6.44 1.99 10.08
C THR A 243 7.28 0.80 9.67
N PHE A 244 8.18 0.37 10.55
CA PHE A 244 8.98 -0.82 10.34
C PHE A 244 8.14 -2.10 10.47
N GLU A 245 8.69 -3.25 10.07
CA GLU A 245 8.01 -4.55 10.12
C GLU A 245 7.51 -4.93 11.53
N ASP A 246 8.18 -4.45 12.58
CA ASP A 246 7.80 -4.67 13.98
C ASP A 246 6.76 -3.66 14.50
N GLY A 247 6.31 -2.73 13.65
CA GLY A 247 5.35 -1.68 13.96
C GLY A 247 5.96 -0.46 14.65
N ALA A 248 7.27 -0.39 14.84
CA ALA A 248 7.93 0.81 15.34
C ALA A 248 7.92 1.94 14.28
N SER A 249 8.01 3.17 14.75
CA SER A 249 8.19 4.37 13.89
C SER A 249 9.56 4.97 14.12
N LEU A 250 10.05 5.71 13.13
CA LEU A 250 11.30 6.46 13.21
C LEU A 250 11.18 7.62 14.21
N ASN A 251 11.91 7.59 15.33
CA ASN A 251 11.77 8.57 16.42
C ASN A 251 13.08 9.07 17.03
N SER A 252 14.19 8.34 16.88
CA SER A 252 15.47 8.72 17.50
C SER A 252 16.11 9.93 16.81
N THR A 253 17.19 10.44 17.41
CA THR A 253 18.00 11.51 16.80
C THR A 253 19.02 10.89 15.87
N PRO A 254 19.03 11.25 14.57
CA PRO A 254 19.97 10.66 13.64
C PRO A 254 21.39 11.17 13.84
N VAL A 255 22.35 10.33 13.50
CA VAL A 255 23.72 10.76 13.22
C VAL A 255 23.76 11.25 11.77
N ILE A 256 24.26 12.47 11.57
CA ILE A 256 24.34 13.11 10.26
C ILE A 256 25.71 12.84 9.63
N VAL A 257 25.71 12.25 8.43
CA VAL A 257 26.95 11.97 7.68
C VAL A 257 26.95 12.76 6.38
N SER A 258 27.92 13.67 6.24
CA SER A 258 28.15 14.36 4.98
C SER A 258 28.90 13.45 4.02
N VAL A 259 28.33 13.27 2.83
CA VAL A 259 28.93 12.44 1.75
C VAL A 259 29.27 13.27 0.51
N GLY A 260 29.09 14.59 0.55
CA GLY A 260 29.37 15.46 -0.58
C GLY A 260 29.08 16.92 -0.28
N THR A 261 29.16 17.75 -1.30
CA THR A 261 28.97 19.20 -1.19
C THR A 261 27.84 19.64 -2.12
N GLY A 262 26.81 20.25 -1.57
CA GLY A 262 25.72 20.85 -2.31
C GLY A 262 24.97 21.86 -1.46
N ASP A 263 24.19 22.70 -2.13
CA ASP A 263 23.64 23.94 -1.56
C ASP A 263 22.12 23.99 -1.74
N THR A 264 21.61 23.32 -2.77
CA THR A 264 20.20 23.36 -3.17
C THR A 264 19.34 22.62 -2.16
N THR A 265 18.23 23.25 -1.77
CA THR A 265 17.29 22.75 -0.75
C THR A 265 16.00 22.26 -1.37
N TYR A 266 15.34 21.30 -0.74
CA TYR A 266 13.96 20.93 -1.06
C TYR A 266 12.99 22.02 -0.56
N THR A 267 12.03 22.43 -1.37
CA THR A 267 11.12 23.57 -1.06
C THR A 267 9.64 23.24 -1.02
N SER A 268 9.25 22.04 -1.43
CA SER A 268 7.86 21.64 -1.58
C SER A 268 7.33 20.79 -0.42
N GLY A 269 7.98 20.83 0.74
CA GLY A 269 7.56 20.09 1.92
C GLY A 269 6.11 20.39 2.33
N TYR A 270 5.69 21.65 2.20
CA TYR A 270 4.30 22.07 2.46
C TYR A 270 3.26 21.34 1.58
N GLN A 271 3.62 20.90 0.37
CA GLN A 271 2.71 20.14 -0.49
C GLN A 271 2.51 18.73 0.05
N VAL A 272 3.60 18.10 0.51
CA VAL A 272 3.58 16.78 1.14
C VAL A 272 2.81 16.82 2.45
N GLU A 273 3.02 17.84 3.29
CA GLU A 273 2.22 18.05 4.52
C GLU A 273 0.72 18.11 4.20
N ALA A 274 0.32 18.85 3.16
CA ALA A 274 -1.08 18.95 2.76
C ALA A 274 -1.65 17.62 2.25
N ILE A 275 -0.86 16.87 1.46
CA ILE A 275 -1.23 15.53 0.98
C ILE A 275 -1.46 14.57 2.16
N LEU A 276 -0.51 14.49 3.09
CA LEU A 276 -0.60 13.59 4.24
C LEU A 276 -1.70 14.00 5.21
N ALA A 277 -1.91 15.31 5.44
CA ALA A 277 -3.03 15.80 6.24
C ALA A 277 -4.39 15.44 5.62
N TYR A 278 -4.50 15.50 4.29
CA TYR A 278 -5.70 15.05 3.60
C TYR A 278 -5.87 13.54 3.70
N LYS A 279 -4.80 12.74 3.58
CA LYS A 279 -4.85 11.29 3.78
C LYS A 279 -5.46 10.94 5.13
N ASP A 280 -4.99 11.56 6.21
CA ASP A 280 -5.52 11.33 7.57
C ASP A 280 -6.98 11.78 7.71
N THR A 281 -7.33 12.90 7.07
CA THR A 281 -8.72 13.37 7.02
C THR A 281 -9.63 12.41 6.27
N ALA A 282 -9.17 11.90 5.13
CA ALA A 282 -9.90 10.96 4.29
C ALA A 282 -10.10 9.64 5.02
N ASP A 283 -9.07 9.10 5.66
CA ASP A 283 -9.16 7.88 6.48
C ASP A 283 -10.25 7.99 7.56
N ALA A 284 -10.21 9.06 8.35
CA ALA A 284 -11.23 9.33 9.36
C ALA A 284 -12.64 9.52 8.76
N LYS A 285 -12.75 10.10 7.56
CA LYS A 285 -14.03 10.29 6.87
C LYS A 285 -14.57 8.99 6.29
N ILE A 286 -13.71 8.12 5.76
CA ILE A 286 -14.08 6.80 5.26
C ILE A 286 -14.70 5.96 6.37
N ASP A 287 -14.05 5.93 7.55
CA ASP A 287 -14.57 5.23 8.73
C ASP A 287 -15.90 5.81 9.22
N GLN A 288 -15.99 7.14 9.31
CA GLN A 288 -17.22 7.82 9.71
C GLN A 288 -18.38 7.47 8.76
N LEU A 289 -18.16 7.57 7.45
CA LEU A 289 -19.17 7.34 6.43
C LEU A 289 -19.54 5.86 6.29
N ALA A 290 -18.60 4.94 6.56
CA ALA A 290 -18.89 3.51 6.65
C ALA A 290 -19.92 3.23 7.75
N SER A 291 -19.69 3.78 8.95
CA SER A 291 -20.63 3.61 10.07
C SER A 291 -22.00 4.26 9.81
N GLU A 292 -22.02 5.42 9.15
CA GLU A 292 -23.27 6.07 8.74
C GLU A 292 -24.03 5.21 7.71
N THR A 293 -23.32 4.66 6.73
CA THR A 293 -23.85 3.78 5.68
C THR A 293 -24.46 2.52 6.27
N ASP A 294 -23.80 1.87 7.24
CA ASP A 294 -24.33 0.69 7.93
C ASP A 294 -25.67 1.01 8.62
N THR A 295 -25.74 2.15 9.30
CA THR A 295 -26.97 2.62 9.97
C THR A 295 -28.09 2.88 8.97
N LYS A 296 -27.79 3.56 7.86
CA LYS A 296 -28.76 3.84 6.79
C LYS A 296 -29.23 2.56 6.10
N THR A 297 -28.34 1.58 5.91
CA THR A 297 -28.67 0.27 5.35
C THR A 297 -29.73 -0.43 6.20
N GLY A 298 -29.52 -0.55 7.51
CA GLY A 298 -30.50 -1.16 8.41
C GLY A 298 -31.86 -0.44 8.43
N ASN A 299 -31.86 0.90 8.33
CA ASN A 299 -33.11 1.67 8.19
C ASN A 299 -33.83 1.37 6.88
N LEU A 300 -33.11 1.32 5.75
CA LEU A 300 -33.69 1.01 4.44
C LEU A 300 -34.27 -0.41 4.39
N GLU A 301 -33.61 -1.39 5.00
CA GLU A 301 -34.13 -2.75 5.13
C GLU A 301 -35.47 -2.76 5.89
N SER A 302 -35.54 -2.10 7.05
CA SER A 302 -36.78 -2.01 7.84
C SER A 302 -37.92 -1.29 7.09
N MET A 303 -37.59 -0.25 6.31
CA MET A 303 -38.57 0.44 5.48
C MET A 303 -39.03 -0.44 4.31
N GLY A 304 -38.12 -1.22 3.71
CA GLY A 304 -38.42 -2.20 2.67
C GLY A 304 -39.41 -3.27 3.15
N ASP A 305 -39.19 -3.81 4.35
CA ASP A 305 -40.12 -4.75 4.99
C ASP A 305 -41.51 -4.15 5.18
N THR A 306 -41.57 -2.87 5.58
CA THR A 306 -42.85 -2.15 5.74
C THR A 306 -43.58 -1.99 4.41
N LEU A 307 -42.87 -1.65 3.33
CA LEU A 307 -43.44 -1.56 1.97
C LEU A 307 -43.99 -2.91 1.49
N THR A 308 -43.26 -4.00 1.73
CA THR A 308 -43.74 -5.37 1.43
C THR A 308 -45.01 -5.70 2.20
N GLY A 309 -45.13 -5.23 3.45
CA GLY A 309 -46.34 -5.34 4.25
C GLY A 309 -47.55 -4.63 3.64
N TYR A 310 -47.36 -3.41 3.13
CA TYR A 310 -48.39 -2.67 2.39
C TYR A 310 -48.82 -3.41 1.11
N GLU A 311 -47.86 -3.85 0.29
CA GLU A 311 -48.10 -4.55 -0.97
C GLU A 311 -48.89 -5.85 -0.77
N THR A 312 -48.57 -6.59 0.29
CA THR A 312 -49.30 -7.82 0.67
C THR A 312 -50.76 -7.53 1.02
N ARG A 313 -51.01 -6.45 1.78
CA ARG A 313 -52.37 -6.04 2.18
C ARG A 313 -53.17 -5.51 0.99
N LEU A 314 -52.55 -4.70 0.12
CA LEU A 314 -53.19 -4.22 -1.12
C LEU A 314 -53.60 -5.38 -2.02
N THR A 315 -52.70 -6.35 -2.23
CA THR A 315 -52.99 -7.57 -3.00
C THR A 315 -54.14 -8.38 -2.39
N SER A 316 -54.21 -8.43 -1.06
CA SER A 316 -55.28 -9.12 -0.35
C SER A 316 -56.64 -8.43 -0.56
N LEU A 317 -56.69 -7.10 -0.52
CA LEU A 317 -57.90 -6.32 -0.79
C LEU A 317 -58.37 -6.47 -2.25
N GLU A 318 -57.44 -6.47 -3.22
CA GLU A 318 -57.77 -6.73 -4.63
C GLU A 318 -58.42 -8.11 -4.81
N SER A 319 -57.92 -9.13 -4.11
CA SER A 319 -58.50 -10.47 -4.12
C SER A 319 -59.92 -10.51 -3.55
N LEU A 320 -60.16 -9.80 -2.45
CA LEU A 320 -61.48 -9.68 -1.82
C LEU A 320 -62.46 -8.94 -2.73
N MET A 321 -62.04 -7.83 -3.34
CA MET A 321 -62.84 -7.09 -4.33
C MET A 321 -63.22 -7.97 -5.52
N ASN A 322 -62.27 -8.73 -6.09
CA ASN A 322 -62.54 -9.66 -7.19
C ASN A 322 -63.53 -10.77 -6.80
N THR A 323 -63.48 -11.22 -5.54
CA THR A 323 -64.42 -12.20 -5.00
C THR A 323 -65.83 -11.60 -4.90
N ALA A 324 -65.95 -10.38 -4.36
CA ALA A 324 -67.23 -9.67 -4.24
C ALA A 324 -67.88 -9.41 -5.61
N VAL A 325 -67.10 -8.97 -6.61
CA VAL A 325 -67.57 -8.82 -8.00
C VAL A 325 -68.04 -10.16 -8.59
N SER A 326 -67.34 -11.26 -8.29
CA SER A 326 -67.72 -12.59 -8.77
C SER A 326 -69.04 -13.06 -8.16
N SER A 327 -69.25 -12.81 -6.86
CA SER A 327 -70.50 -13.07 -6.15
C SER A 327 -71.66 -12.23 -6.72
N TYR A 328 -71.46 -10.92 -6.89
CA TYR A 328 -72.43 -10.02 -7.50
C TYR A 328 -72.92 -10.54 -8.85
N ASN A 329 -71.99 -10.85 -9.75
CA ASN A 329 -72.32 -11.35 -11.09
C ASN A 329 -73.11 -12.67 -11.02
N SER A 330 -72.75 -13.56 -10.09
CA SER A 330 -73.45 -14.83 -9.90
C SER A 330 -74.91 -14.63 -9.44
N TYR A 331 -75.16 -13.71 -8.51
CA TYR A 331 -76.51 -13.39 -8.06
C TYR A 331 -77.35 -12.71 -9.14
N ILE A 332 -76.74 -11.82 -9.94
CA ILE A 332 -77.40 -11.21 -11.10
C ILE A 332 -77.79 -12.27 -12.14
N ASP A 333 -76.94 -13.26 -12.40
CA ASP A 333 -77.25 -14.36 -13.32
C ASP A 333 -78.43 -15.20 -12.82
N LEU A 334 -78.52 -15.47 -11.51
CA LEU A 334 -79.65 -16.16 -10.89
C LEU A 334 -80.94 -15.34 -10.97
N ALA A 335 -80.91 -14.04 -10.67
CA ALA A 335 -82.05 -13.13 -10.82
C ALA A 335 -82.53 -13.04 -12.28
N ASN A 336 -81.60 -13.03 -13.24
CA ASN A 336 -81.91 -13.07 -14.67
C ASN A 336 -82.56 -14.40 -15.09
N ALA A 337 -82.19 -15.52 -14.45
CA ALA A 337 -82.83 -16.82 -14.68
C ALA A 337 -84.29 -16.81 -14.23
N ILE A 338 -84.59 -16.26 -13.04
CA ILE A 338 -85.97 -16.08 -12.57
C ILE A 338 -86.79 -15.22 -13.54
N THR A 339 -86.22 -14.12 -14.03
CA THR A 339 -86.90 -13.26 -15.01
C THR A 339 -87.28 -14.05 -16.29
N LYS A 340 -86.49 -15.06 -16.69
CA LYS A 340 -86.85 -15.96 -17.80
C LYS A 340 -88.00 -16.89 -17.43
N GLU A 341 -88.02 -17.42 -16.21
CA GLU A 341 -89.12 -18.26 -15.71
C GLU A 341 -90.43 -17.48 -15.59
N GLN A 342 -90.40 -16.26 -15.06
CA GLN A 342 -91.54 -15.34 -15.02
C GLN A 342 -92.11 -15.07 -16.43
N LYS A 343 -91.24 -14.88 -17.44
CA LYS A 343 -91.67 -14.73 -18.86
C LYS A 343 -92.36 -16.00 -19.38
N LYS A 344 -91.85 -17.18 -19.03
CA LYS A 344 -92.46 -18.47 -19.40
C LYS A 344 -93.82 -18.64 -18.72
N LEU A 345 -93.91 -18.34 -17.43
CA LEU A 345 -95.14 -18.41 -16.64
C LEU A 345 -96.24 -17.50 -17.24
N ASN A 346 -95.89 -16.27 -17.62
CA ASN A 346 -96.76 -15.36 -18.38
C ASN A 346 -97.24 -15.96 -19.72
N SER A 347 -96.31 -16.57 -20.47
CA SER A 347 -96.66 -17.23 -21.74
C SER A 347 -97.61 -18.41 -21.54
N ASP A 348 -97.44 -19.19 -20.48
CA ASP A 348 -98.26 -20.37 -20.21
C ASP A 348 -99.67 -19.99 -19.72
N LEU A 349 -99.80 -18.91 -18.92
CA LEU A 349 -101.10 -18.33 -18.57
C LEU A 349 -101.85 -17.84 -19.82
N ASN A 350 -101.19 -17.07 -20.69
CA ASN A 350 -101.78 -16.55 -21.93
C ASN A 350 -102.22 -17.66 -22.91
N ALA A 351 -101.59 -18.83 -22.84
CA ALA A 351 -101.94 -20.02 -23.61
C ALA A 351 -103.02 -20.89 -22.94
N ASN A 352 -103.57 -20.47 -21.79
CA ASN A 352 -104.51 -21.22 -20.95
C ASN A 352 -103.99 -22.60 -20.49
N LYS A 353 -102.67 -22.75 -20.31
CA LYS A 353 -102.06 -24.02 -19.84
C LYS A 353 -102.12 -24.19 -18.31
N ILE A 354 -102.25 -23.08 -17.58
CA ILE A 354 -102.34 -23.01 -16.13
C ILE A 354 -103.53 -22.14 -15.73
N SER A 355 -104.06 -22.33 -14.53
CA SER A 355 -105.09 -21.44 -13.98
C SER A 355 -104.47 -20.14 -13.46
N TYR A 356 -105.30 -19.09 -13.34
CA TYR A 356 -104.85 -17.83 -12.74
C TYR A 356 -104.38 -17.99 -11.28
N THR A 357 -105.01 -18.88 -10.53
CA THR A 357 -104.63 -19.15 -9.13
C THR A 357 -103.24 -19.79 -9.03
N GLU A 358 -102.94 -20.77 -9.90
CA GLU A 358 -101.61 -21.38 -9.98
C GLU A 358 -100.55 -20.36 -10.41
N TYR A 359 -100.86 -19.57 -11.46
CA TYR A 359 -100.01 -18.46 -11.90
C TYR A 359 -99.68 -17.50 -10.75
N SER A 360 -100.68 -17.07 -9.98
CA SER A 360 -100.49 -16.06 -8.93
C SER A 360 -99.58 -16.58 -7.81
N LEU A 361 -99.71 -17.84 -7.42
CA LEU A 361 -98.89 -18.45 -6.38
C LEU A 361 -97.43 -18.63 -6.85
N GLU A 362 -97.25 -19.14 -8.06
CA GLU A 362 -95.93 -19.38 -8.64
C GLU A 362 -95.21 -18.06 -8.96
N TRP A 363 -95.95 -17.04 -9.40
CA TRP A 363 -95.43 -15.68 -9.60
C TRP A 363 -94.94 -15.07 -8.29
N GLU A 364 -95.73 -15.16 -7.22
CA GLU A 364 -95.36 -14.61 -5.90
C GLU A 364 -94.10 -15.28 -5.35
N ALA A 365 -93.96 -16.60 -5.54
CA ALA A 365 -92.75 -17.33 -5.15
C ALA A 365 -91.51 -16.88 -5.96
N LEU A 366 -91.63 -16.76 -7.29
CA LEU A 366 -90.54 -16.28 -8.15
C LEU A 366 -90.15 -14.83 -7.83
N GLU A 367 -91.13 -13.97 -7.55
CA GLU A 367 -90.88 -12.57 -7.17
C GLU A 367 -90.10 -12.48 -5.85
N ALA A 368 -90.44 -13.33 -4.87
CA ALA A 368 -89.71 -13.40 -3.60
C ALA A 368 -88.27 -13.89 -3.79
N GLU A 369 -88.05 -14.91 -4.62
CA GLU A 369 -86.70 -15.42 -4.92
C GLU A 369 -85.87 -14.38 -5.70
N TYR A 370 -86.49 -13.65 -6.64
CA TYR A 370 -85.85 -12.56 -7.36
C TYR A 370 -85.40 -11.45 -6.41
N ALA A 371 -86.29 -11.01 -5.52
CA ALA A 371 -85.98 -10.01 -4.52
C ALA A 371 -84.80 -10.46 -3.62
N GLY A 372 -84.78 -11.73 -3.22
CA GLY A 372 -83.68 -12.31 -2.43
C GLY A 372 -82.32 -12.28 -3.15
N TYR A 373 -82.26 -12.67 -4.43
CA TYR A 373 -81.00 -12.56 -5.19
C TYR A 373 -80.58 -11.10 -5.44
N MET A 374 -81.53 -10.18 -5.63
CA MET A 374 -81.21 -8.76 -5.75
C MET A 374 -80.69 -8.16 -4.44
N GLU A 375 -81.19 -8.62 -3.30
CA GLU A 375 -80.66 -8.26 -1.97
C GLU A 375 -79.20 -8.76 -1.81
N LEU A 376 -78.95 -10.03 -2.08
CA LEU A 376 -77.59 -10.61 -2.05
C LEU A 376 -76.62 -9.94 -3.04
N ALA A 377 -77.11 -9.54 -4.22
CA ALA A 377 -76.31 -8.78 -5.17
C ALA A 377 -75.94 -7.40 -4.61
N ASN A 378 -76.89 -6.67 -4.00
CA ASN A 378 -76.59 -5.40 -3.37
C ASN A 378 -75.60 -5.56 -2.20
N GLU A 379 -75.75 -6.60 -1.38
CA GLU A 379 -74.79 -6.92 -0.31
C GLU A 379 -73.37 -7.14 -0.85
N ALA A 380 -73.21 -7.92 -1.93
CA ALA A 380 -71.90 -8.13 -2.57
C ALA A 380 -71.32 -6.84 -3.17
N LEU A 381 -72.17 -5.94 -3.68
CA LEU A 381 -71.75 -4.63 -4.16
C LEU A 381 -71.29 -3.72 -3.01
N ASP A 382 -72.00 -3.75 -1.88
CA ASP A 382 -71.63 -3.01 -0.68
C ASP A 382 -70.30 -3.52 -0.09
N GLU A 383 -70.08 -4.84 -0.07
CA GLU A 383 -68.78 -5.44 0.29
C GLU A 383 -67.65 -4.96 -0.62
N TYR A 384 -67.86 -4.98 -1.95
CA TYR A 384 -66.88 -4.46 -2.90
C TYR A 384 -66.52 -3.00 -2.62
N ASN A 385 -67.53 -2.15 -2.41
CA ASN A 385 -67.32 -0.73 -2.15
C ASN A 385 -66.54 -0.51 -0.85
N ALA A 386 -66.84 -1.29 0.21
CA ALA A 386 -66.10 -1.23 1.46
C ALA A 386 -64.62 -1.61 1.28
N TYR A 387 -64.32 -2.72 0.58
CA TYR A 387 -62.94 -3.11 0.29
C TYR A 387 -62.22 -2.09 -0.61
N TYR A 388 -62.94 -1.48 -1.56
CA TYR A 388 -62.39 -0.45 -2.42
C TYR A 388 -62.00 0.82 -1.62
N ASP A 389 -62.85 1.26 -0.68
CA ASP A 389 -62.54 2.41 0.18
C ASP A 389 -61.33 2.12 1.09
N GLU A 390 -61.23 0.90 1.64
CA GLU A 390 -60.05 0.45 2.38
C GLU A 390 -58.79 0.43 1.50
N TYR A 391 -58.91 -0.06 0.26
CA TYR A 391 -57.81 -0.08 -0.70
C TYR A 391 -57.31 1.32 -1.01
N GLN A 392 -58.22 2.27 -1.31
CA GLN A 392 -57.84 3.65 -1.62
C GLN A 392 -57.10 4.30 -0.45
N THR A 393 -57.57 4.08 0.77
CA THR A 393 -56.92 4.58 1.99
C THR A 393 -55.52 3.99 2.15
N LEU A 394 -55.40 2.66 2.05
CA LEU A 394 -54.13 1.96 2.18
C LEU A 394 -53.13 2.33 1.07
N TYR A 395 -53.61 2.54 -0.15
CA TYR A 395 -52.79 2.92 -1.29
C TYR A 395 -52.23 4.34 -1.14
N ALA A 396 -53.02 5.27 -0.57
CA ALA A 396 -52.54 6.60 -0.24
C ALA A 396 -51.44 6.56 0.85
N GLU A 397 -51.61 5.74 1.89
CA GLU A 397 -50.57 5.51 2.90
C GLU A 397 -49.30 4.91 2.30
N TYR A 398 -49.44 3.87 1.48
CA TYR A 398 -48.32 3.25 0.75
C TYR A 398 -47.56 4.29 -0.08
N THR A 399 -48.26 5.10 -0.87
CA THR A 399 -47.63 6.10 -1.74
C THR A 399 -46.87 7.16 -0.93
N SER A 400 -47.44 7.61 0.20
CA SER A 400 -46.76 8.54 1.10
C SER A 400 -45.51 7.92 1.73
N TYR A 401 -45.61 6.66 2.17
CA TYR A 401 -44.48 5.94 2.77
C TYR A 401 -43.38 5.66 1.75
N TYR A 402 -43.74 5.28 0.53
CA TYR A 402 -42.81 5.06 -0.58
C TYR A 402 -42.02 6.33 -0.92
N SER A 403 -42.66 7.51 -0.90
CA SER A 403 -41.95 8.79 -1.08
C SER A 403 -40.90 9.04 0.01
N THR A 404 -41.19 8.59 1.25
CA THR A 404 -40.25 8.69 2.38
C THR A 404 -39.07 7.73 2.19
N TYR A 405 -39.36 6.48 1.78
CA TYR A 405 -38.35 5.49 1.41
C TYR A 405 -37.44 5.99 0.29
N SER A 406 -38.00 6.53 -0.79
CA SER A 406 -37.22 7.06 -1.91
C SER A 406 -36.30 8.21 -1.50
N SER A 407 -36.73 9.05 -0.55
CA SER A 407 -35.90 10.14 -0.02
C SER A 407 -34.75 9.60 0.83
N ALA A 408 -35.03 8.62 1.69
CA ALA A 408 -34.01 7.95 2.50
C ALA A 408 -32.98 7.20 1.63
N TYR A 409 -33.44 6.57 0.54
CA TYR A 409 -32.55 5.91 -0.42
C TYR A 409 -31.63 6.92 -1.12
N THR A 410 -32.16 8.08 -1.51
CA THR A 410 -31.36 9.16 -2.13
C THR A 410 -30.28 9.67 -1.16
N ASP A 411 -30.63 9.86 0.11
CA ASP A 411 -29.69 10.26 1.16
C ASP A 411 -28.61 9.19 1.41
N TYR A 412 -28.98 7.91 1.43
CA TYR A 412 -28.03 6.79 1.49
C TYR A 412 -27.07 6.79 0.30
N SER A 413 -27.57 6.90 -0.93
CA SER A 413 -26.74 6.94 -2.13
C SER A 413 -25.77 8.12 -2.12
N GLY A 414 -26.19 9.30 -1.64
CA GLY A 414 -25.31 10.45 -1.49
C GLY A 414 -24.18 10.22 -0.47
N THR A 415 -24.44 9.51 0.63
CA THR A 415 -23.41 9.13 1.61
C THR A 415 -22.37 8.18 0.98
N ILE A 416 -22.81 7.19 0.20
CA ILE A 416 -21.92 6.27 -0.52
C ILE A 416 -21.06 7.02 -1.54
N GLU A 417 -21.65 7.92 -2.33
CA GLU A 417 -20.91 8.71 -3.31
C GLU A 417 -19.83 9.58 -2.65
N LEU A 418 -20.16 10.20 -1.51
CA LEU A 418 -19.20 10.98 -0.74
C LEU A 418 -18.07 10.10 -0.18
N GLN A 419 -18.40 8.92 0.33
CA GLN A 419 -17.41 7.97 0.84
C GLN A 419 -16.45 7.54 -0.28
N ASN A 420 -16.96 7.17 -1.45
CA ASN A 420 -16.16 6.78 -2.59
C ASN A 420 -15.20 7.90 -3.02
N GLY A 421 -15.65 9.17 -3.00
CA GLY A 421 -14.77 10.30 -3.29
C GLY A 421 -13.56 10.41 -2.34
N TYR A 422 -13.75 10.11 -1.05
CA TYR A 422 -12.62 10.04 -0.10
C TYR A 422 -11.72 8.82 -0.36
N VAL A 423 -12.31 7.65 -0.63
CA VAL A 423 -11.57 6.42 -0.94
C VAL A 423 -10.70 6.59 -2.17
N ASP A 424 -11.22 7.21 -3.24
CA ASP A 424 -10.49 7.40 -4.49
C ASP A 424 -9.22 8.23 -4.29
N ILE A 425 -9.32 9.36 -3.57
CA ILE A 425 -8.17 10.24 -3.31
C ILE A 425 -7.22 9.60 -2.30
N TYR A 426 -7.74 8.94 -1.26
CA TYR A 426 -6.91 8.20 -0.31
C TYR A 426 -6.05 7.15 -1.01
N ASN A 427 -6.67 6.35 -1.88
CA ASN A 427 -5.98 5.32 -2.65
C ASN A 427 -4.90 5.95 -3.55
N LEU A 428 -5.24 7.02 -4.26
CA LEU A 428 -4.29 7.74 -5.12
C LEU A 428 -3.05 8.20 -4.34
N ILE A 429 -3.23 8.75 -3.13
CA ILE A 429 -2.13 9.20 -2.26
C ILE A 429 -1.21 8.05 -1.86
N ILE A 430 -1.75 6.86 -1.56
CA ILE A 430 -0.92 5.73 -1.12
C ILE A 430 -0.30 4.94 -2.28
N THR A 431 -0.89 4.98 -3.48
CA THR A 431 -0.40 4.20 -4.62
C THR A 431 0.52 4.98 -5.56
N GLU A 432 0.48 6.32 -5.53
CA GLU A 432 1.24 7.16 -6.46
C GLU A 432 2.12 8.22 -5.77
N PRO A 433 2.92 7.87 -4.74
CA PRO A 433 3.73 8.87 -4.02
C PRO A 433 4.80 9.56 -4.88
N TYR A 434 5.11 8.98 -6.05
CA TYR A 434 5.98 9.53 -7.09
C TYR A 434 5.33 10.61 -7.98
N ASN A 435 4.09 11.03 -7.70
CA ASN A 435 3.37 12.07 -8.46
C ASN A 435 2.86 13.22 -7.56
N ARG A 436 3.72 13.70 -6.66
CA ARG A 436 3.38 14.69 -5.63
C ARG A 436 2.68 15.94 -6.18
N ALA A 437 3.14 16.51 -7.31
CA ALA A 437 2.53 17.73 -7.87
C ALA A 437 1.07 17.54 -8.30
N TYR A 438 0.75 16.40 -8.92
CA TYR A 438 -0.62 16.06 -9.31
C TYR A 438 -1.50 15.84 -8.08
N LEU A 439 -1.02 15.04 -7.14
CA LEU A 439 -1.71 14.74 -5.88
C LEU A 439 -2.02 16.00 -5.07
N TYR A 440 -1.06 16.91 -4.97
CA TYR A 440 -1.27 18.17 -4.27
C TYR A 440 -2.42 18.98 -4.89
N ARG A 441 -2.48 19.08 -6.23
CA ARG A 441 -3.59 19.73 -6.92
C ARG A 441 -4.92 19.03 -6.66
N THR A 442 -4.95 17.69 -6.73
CA THR A 442 -6.15 16.89 -6.44
C THR A 442 -6.67 17.15 -5.03
N VAL A 443 -5.76 17.25 -4.05
CA VAL A 443 -6.11 17.57 -2.66
C VAL A 443 -6.64 19.00 -2.51
N LEU A 444 -6.04 19.99 -3.18
CA LEU A 444 -6.56 21.36 -3.18
C LEU A 444 -7.98 21.44 -3.75
N GLU A 445 -8.22 20.77 -4.89
CA GLU A 445 -9.55 20.71 -5.51
C GLU A 445 -10.59 20.05 -4.60
N ALA A 446 -10.22 18.94 -3.94
CA ALA A 446 -11.10 18.23 -3.01
C ALA A 446 -11.40 19.00 -1.73
N THR A 447 -10.48 19.85 -1.27
CA THR A 447 -10.65 20.71 -0.09
C THR A 447 -11.30 22.05 -0.40
N GLY A 448 -11.47 22.39 -1.69
CA GLY A 448 -12.01 23.67 -2.14
C GLY A 448 -11.07 24.85 -1.88
N LEU A 449 -9.76 24.60 -1.80
CA LEU A 449 -8.70 25.57 -1.50
C LEU A 449 -8.01 26.11 -2.76
#